data_AF-A0A554LGR2-F1
#
_entry.id   AF-A0A554LGR2-F1
#
_cell.length_a   1.000
_cell.length_b   1.000
_cell.length_c   1.000
_cell.angle_alpha   90.00
_cell.angle_beta   90.00
_cell.angle_gamma   90.00
#
_symmetry.space_group_name_H-M   'P 1'
#
loop_
_entity.id
_entity.type
_entity.pdbx_description
1 polymer ?
#
loop_
_entity_poly.entity_id
_entity_poly.type
_entity_poly.pdbx_seq_one_letter_code
_entity_poly.pdbx_strand_id
1 'polypeptide(L)'
;TVLNFKKGLKDGEIIDEEKLKSIYVFAPINMIDFKALCGDSSDNIPGVAGIGEKTALKLIQEYTTVENIYANVDTIALAKSVVHKLHLQKAMAELSKKLATIKTDLTLKFDIASAKLHDFDEAKVVKEFEKLGFQSLIKRLPKSTRMATENQKLF
;
A
#
# COMPACT_ATOMS: atom_id res chain seq x y z
N THR A 1 -11.70 -0.54 4.63
CA THR A 1 -11.53 -1.99 4.48
C THR A 1 -10.70 -2.32 3.24
N VAL A 2 -9.75 -3.24 3.34
CA VAL A 2 -8.82 -3.64 2.27
C VAL A 2 -8.75 -5.16 2.20
N LEU A 3 -8.64 -5.74 0.99
CA LEU A 3 -8.34 -7.17 0.80
C LEU A 3 -6.82 -7.37 0.75
N ASN A 4 -6.27 -8.02 1.76
CA ASN A 4 -4.84 -8.25 1.91
C ASN A 4 -4.48 -9.72 1.64
N PHE A 5 -3.43 -9.98 0.87
CA PHE A 5 -2.97 -11.33 0.55
C PHE A 5 -1.62 -11.60 1.21
N LYS A 6 -1.58 -12.41 2.27
CA LYS A 6 -0.32 -12.73 2.97
C LYS A 6 0.51 -13.75 2.21
N LYS A 7 -0.12 -14.80 1.67
CA LYS A 7 0.54 -15.83 0.83
C LYS A 7 -0.32 -16.23 -0.37
N GLY A 8 -0.24 -15.41 -1.42
CA GLY A 8 -0.91 -15.67 -2.69
C GLY A 8 -2.43 -15.47 -2.67
N LEU A 9 -3.08 -15.63 -3.83
CA LEU A 9 -4.47 -15.22 -4.05
C LEU A 9 -5.51 -16.00 -3.23
N LYS A 10 -5.16 -17.17 -2.68
CA LYS A 10 -6.08 -18.00 -1.87
C LYS A 10 -6.11 -17.58 -0.39
N ASP A 11 -5.13 -16.82 0.05
CA ASP A 11 -4.93 -16.39 1.44
C ASP A 11 -5.34 -14.91 1.62
N GLY A 12 -6.44 -14.54 0.96
CA GLY A 12 -7.01 -13.20 1.04
C GLY A 12 -7.77 -13.01 2.34
N GLU A 13 -7.32 -12.07 3.17
CA GLU A 13 -7.99 -11.65 4.39
C GLU A 13 -8.49 -10.21 4.22
N ILE A 14 -9.76 -9.97 4.60
CA ILE A 14 -10.30 -8.63 4.67
C ILE A 14 -9.79 -7.97 5.95
N ILE A 15 -9.12 -6.83 5.82
CA ILE A 15 -8.64 -6.01 6.94
C ILE A 15 -9.45 -4.72 6.99
N ASP A 16 -10.18 -4.53 8.08
CA ASP A 16 -10.86 -3.29 8.44
C ASP A 16 -10.07 -2.53 9.52
N GLU A 17 -10.64 -1.42 10.00
CA GLU A 17 -9.99 -0.57 10.99
C GLU A 17 -9.83 -1.27 12.35
N GLU A 18 -10.82 -2.06 12.76
CA GLU A 18 -10.76 -2.81 14.02
C GLU A 18 -9.66 -3.88 13.97
N LYS A 19 -9.59 -4.62 12.87
CA LYS A 19 -8.54 -5.62 12.65
C LYS A 19 -7.17 -4.98 12.61
N LEU A 20 -6.99 -3.86 11.91
CA LEU A 20 -5.72 -3.13 11.88
C LEU A 20 -5.32 -2.66 13.28
N LYS A 21 -6.27 -2.10 14.03
CA LYS A 21 -6.04 -1.66 15.41
C LYS A 21 -5.72 -2.83 16.35
N SER A 22 -6.23 -4.03 16.11
CA SER A 22 -5.83 -5.21 16.90
C SER A 22 -4.37 -5.63 16.66
N ILE A 23 -3.83 -5.35 15.47
CA ILE A 23 -2.46 -5.73 15.07
C ILE A 23 -1.45 -4.65 15.50
N TYR A 24 -1.76 -3.39 15.21
CA TYR A 24 -0.84 -2.26 15.38
C TYR A 24 -1.19 -1.36 16.56
N VAL A 25 -2.37 -1.51 17.17
CA VAL A 25 -2.77 -0.77 18.38
C VAL A 25 -2.78 0.76 18.19
N PHE A 26 -2.88 1.21 16.94
CA PHE A 26 -3.07 2.61 16.56
C PHE A 26 -4.06 2.69 15.37
N ALA A 27 -4.54 3.89 15.05
CA ALA A 27 -5.47 4.08 13.94
C ALA A 27 -4.76 4.00 12.57
N PRO A 28 -5.42 3.59 11.48
CA PRO A 28 -4.79 3.42 10.17
C PRO A 28 -3.99 4.63 9.69
N ILE A 29 -4.45 5.84 9.98
CA ILE A 29 -3.77 7.09 9.61
C ILE A 29 -2.36 7.22 10.20
N ASN A 30 -2.12 6.63 11.38
CA ASN A 30 -0.82 6.65 12.06
C ASN A 30 0.20 5.68 11.44
N MET A 31 -0.20 4.87 10.44
CA MET A 31 0.74 4.04 9.69
C MET A 31 1.82 4.87 9.00
N ILE A 32 1.48 6.10 8.57
CA ILE A 32 2.41 7.04 7.96
C ILE A 32 3.54 7.38 8.95
N ASP A 33 3.18 7.78 10.17
CA ASP A 33 4.12 8.13 11.23
C ASP A 33 4.91 6.92 11.74
N PHE A 34 4.27 5.74 11.81
CA PHE A 34 4.95 4.50 12.14
C PHE A 34 6.06 4.18 11.13
N LYS A 35 5.75 4.23 9.84
CA LYS A 35 6.71 3.99 8.75
C LYS A 35 7.76 5.09 8.64
N ALA A 36 7.42 6.32 9.01
CA ALA A 36 8.39 7.40 9.11
C ALA A 36 9.52 7.11 10.14
N LEU A 37 9.22 6.33 11.18
CA LEU A 37 10.19 5.97 12.21
C LEU A 37 10.94 4.67 11.89
N CYS A 38 10.22 3.59 11.57
CA CYS A 38 10.86 2.28 11.36
C CYS A 38 11.34 2.03 9.92
N GLY A 39 10.92 2.87 8.97
CA GLY A 39 11.19 2.68 7.55
C GLY A 39 10.32 1.62 6.89
N ASP A 40 10.54 1.46 5.59
CA ASP A 40 9.97 0.42 4.74
C ASP A 40 10.98 0.01 3.68
N SER A 41 11.56 -1.19 3.80
CA SER A 41 12.56 -1.67 2.86
C SER A 41 11.99 -1.97 1.47
N SER A 42 10.70 -2.31 1.37
CA SER A 42 10.07 -2.59 0.07
C SER A 42 9.92 -1.32 -0.75
N ASP A 43 9.60 -0.22 -0.07
CA ASP A 43 9.36 1.09 -0.69
C ASP A 43 10.59 2.03 -0.60
N ASN A 44 11.75 1.50 -0.20
CA ASN A 44 12.98 2.27 0.01
C ASN A 44 12.81 3.49 0.96
N ILE A 45 11.93 3.37 1.94
CA ILE A 45 11.73 4.39 2.98
C ILE A 45 12.76 4.13 4.09
N PRO A 46 13.69 5.05 4.35
CA PRO A 46 14.82 4.78 5.24
C PRO A 46 14.43 4.74 6.73
N GLY A 47 13.48 5.58 7.15
CA GLY A 47 13.12 5.74 8.56
C GLY A 47 14.23 6.40 9.39
N VAL A 48 14.20 6.16 10.70
CA VAL A 48 15.25 6.58 11.64
C VAL A 48 16.16 5.39 11.93
N ALA A 49 17.43 5.47 11.55
CA ALA A 49 18.35 4.35 11.70
C ALA A 49 18.47 3.92 13.17
N GLY A 50 18.25 2.63 13.41
CA GLY A 50 18.28 2.03 14.75
C GLY A 50 17.01 2.23 15.57
N ILE A 51 15.91 2.68 14.97
CA ILE A 51 14.54 2.62 15.52
C ILE A 51 13.77 1.55 14.73
N GLY A 52 13.55 0.39 15.35
CA GLY A 52 12.77 -0.69 14.74
C GLY A 52 11.28 -0.61 15.07
N GLU A 53 10.50 -1.53 14.49
CA GLU A 53 9.03 -1.59 14.64
C GLU A 53 8.58 -1.52 16.11
N LYS A 54 9.21 -2.27 17.02
CA LYS A 54 8.82 -2.28 18.45
C LYS A 54 8.95 -0.91 19.12
N THR A 55 9.98 -0.15 18.79
CA THR A 55 10.21 1.18 19.36
C THR A 55 9.30 2.20 18.70
N ALA A 56 9.15 2.14 17.36
CA ALA A 56 8.21 2.97 16.62
C ALA A 56 6.77 2.78 17.13
N LEU A 57 6.35 1.53 17.37
CA LEU A 57 5.02 1.20 17.89
C LEU A 57 4.76 1.90 19.23
N LYS A 58 5.70 1.80 20.19
CA LYS A 58 5.58 2.47 21.50
C LYS A 58 5.47 3.99 21.35
N LEU A 59 6.33 4.58 20.51
CA LEU A 59 6.33 6.02 20.26
C LEU A 59 5.01 6.49 19.65
N ILE A 60 4.46 5.77 18.67
CA ILE A 60 3.19 6.12 18.04
C ILE A 60 1.99 5.89 18.97
N GLN A 61 2.00 4.85 19.79
CA GLN A 61 0.95 4.64 20.80
C GLN A 61 0.88 5.79 21.81
N GLU A 62 2.02 6.31 22.23
CA GLU A 62 2.10 7.33 23.28
C GLU A 62 1.92 8.75 22.73
N TYR A 63 2.55 9.06 21.59
CA TYR A 63 2.61 10.42 21.04
C TYR A 63 1.76 10.62 19.77
N THR A 64 1.23 9.55 19.18
CA THR A 64 0.37 9.54 17.97
C THR A 64 1.07 9.94 16.67
N THR A 65 1.87 11.01 16.65
CA THR A 65 2.50 11.56 15.44
C THR A 65 3.99 11.82 15.63
N VAL A 66 4.73 11.83 14.52
CA VAL A 66 6.15 12.20 14.48
C VAL A 66 6.35 13.61 15.05
N GLU A 67 5.47 14.56 14.73
CA GLU A 67 5.58 15.94 15.24
C GLU A 67 5.46 15.98 16.77
N ASN A 68 4.52 15.24 17.34
CA ASN A 68 4.34 15.17 18.79
C ASN A 68 5.53 14.47 19.48
N ILE A 69 6.11 13.44 18.85
CA ILE A 69 7.34 12.79 19.34
C ILE A 69 8.46 13.82 19.42
N TYR A 70 8.67 14.58 18.35
CA TYR A 70 9.75 15.58 18.31
C TYR A 70 9.49 16.80 19.19
N ALA A 71 8.23 17.15 19.46
CA ALA A 71 7.87 18.19 20.41
C ALA A 71 8.16 17.78 21.87
N ASN A 72 8.19 16.48 22.16
CA ASN A 72 8.39 15.94 23.50
C ASN A 72 9.69 15.14 23.64
N VAL A 73 10.58 15.16 22.64
CA VAL A 73 11.72 14.24 22.53
C VAL A 73 12.65 14.25 23.76
N ASP A 74 12.77 15.41 24.42
CA ASP A 74 13.59 15.60 25.63
C ASP A 74 12.95 15.03 26.91
N THR A 75 11.63 14.82 26.93
CA THR A 75 10.87 14.32 28.09
C THR A 75 10.43 12.86 27.93
N ILE A 76 10.71 12.23 26.79
CA ILE A 76 10.34 10.84 26.52
C ILE A 76 11.03 9.89 27.51
N ALA A 77 10.25 9.04 28.18
CA ALA A 77 10.73 7.99 29.07
C ALA A 77 11.32 6.77 28.31
N LEU A 78 12.23 7.01 27.36
CA LEU A 78 12.95 5.99 26.61
C LEU A 78 14.45 6.02 26.90
N ALA A 79 15.16 4.98 26.44
CA ALA A 79 16.60 4.90 26.58
C ALA A 79 17.28 6.13 25.94
N LYS A 80 18.29 6.69 26.60
CA LYS A 80 19.05 7.85 26.11
C LYS A 80 19.58 7.68 24.68
N SER A 81 19.91 6.45 24.29
CA SER A 81 20.36 6.13 22.92
C SER A 81 19.25 6.29 21.87
N VAL A 82 18.00 6.02 22.22
CA VAL A 82 16.84 6.23 21.33
C VAL A 82 16.58 7.72 21.15
N VAL A 83 16.56 8.48 22.25
CA VAL A 83 16.40 9.93 22.23
C VAL A 83 17.50 10.58 21.37
N HIS A 84 18.76 10.18 21.59
CA HIS A 84 19.89 10.67 20.79
C HIS A 84 19.74 10.39 19.28
N LYS A 85 19.31 9.17 18.90
CA LYS A 85 19.05 8.82 17.49
C LYS A 85 17.94 9.69 16.89
N LEU A 86 16.85 9.93 17.63
CA LEU A 86 15.75 10.77 17.18
C LEU A 86 16.27 12.18 16.88
N HIS A 87 17.02 12.79 17.79
CA HIS A 87 17.61 14.13 17.57
C HIS A 87 18.49 14.19 16.32
N LEU A 88 19.45 13.27 16.18
CA LEU A 88 20.40 13.28 15.07
C LEU A 88 19.74 13.08 13.70
N GLN A 89 18.59 12.41 13.66
CA GLN A 89 17.96 11.94 12.43
C GLN A 89 16.56 12.51 12.22
N LYS A 90 16.24 13.66 12.83
CA LYS A 90 14.94 14.34 12.65
C LYS A 90 14.58 14.56 11.18
N ALA A 91 15.52 15.07 10.39
CA ALA A 91 15.31 15.30 8.96
C ALA A 91 15.00 14.00 8.19
N MET A 92 15.54 12.85 8.63
CA MET A 92 15.22 11.55 8.02
C MET A 92 13.82 11.07 8.39
N ALA A 93 13.37 11.30 9.61
CA ALA A 93 11.99 11.01 10.00
C ALA A 93 10.99 11.86 9.18
N GLU A 94 11.25 13.16 9.04
CA GLU A 94 10.42 14.09 8.24
C GLU A 94 10.39 13.69 6.76
N LEU A 95 11.55 13.37 6.18
CA LEU A 95 11.64 12.88 4.80
C LEU A 95 10.87 11.55 4.65
N SER A 96 11.07 10.62 5.55
CA SER A 96 10.41 9.30 5.51
C SER A 96 8.90 9.44 5.66
N LYS A 97 8.43 10.36 6.50
CA LYS A 97 7.00 10.70 6.61
C LYS A 97 6.44 11.21 5.30
N LYS A 98 7.15 12.13 4.64
CA LYS A 98 6.76 12.63 3.32
C LYS A 98 6.69 11.52 2.27
N LEU A 99 7.64 10.58 2.28
CA LEU A 99 7.67 9.45 1.34
C LEU A 99 6.56 8.43 1.62
N ALA A 100 6.26 8.16 2.90
CA ALA A 100 5.19 7.25 3.31
C ALA A 100 3.78 7.82 3.07
N THR A 101 3.66 9.15 2.92
CA THR A 101 2.37 9.81 2.72
C THR A 101 1.91 9.67 1.27
N ILE A 102 0.80 8.95 1.07
CA ILE A 102 0.17 8.84 -0.25
C ILE A 102 -0.33 10.23 -0.69
N LYS A 103 0.06 10.64 -1.89
CA LYS A 103 -0.41 11.90 -2.50
C LYS A 103 -1.82 11.73 -3.05
N THR A 104 -2.82 12.30 -2.38
CA THR A 104 -4.24 12.16 -2.70
C THR A 104 -4.84 13.37 -3.43
N ASP A 105 -4.08 14.45 -3.59
CA ASP A 105 -4.50 15.74 -4.17
C ASP A 105 -4.16 15.85 -5.68
N LEU A 106 -4.14 14.72 -6.38
CA LEU A 106 -3.83 14.68 -7.81
C LEU A 106 -5.03 15.06 -8.66
N THR A 107 -4.84 16.01 -9.59
CA THR A 107 -5.83 16.29 -10.63
C THR A 107 -5.68 15.27 -11.75
N LEU A 108 -6.58 14.29 -11.80
CA LEU A 108 -6.61 13.24 -12.82
C LEU A 108 -7.82 13.45 -13.74
N LYS A 109 -7.59 13.42 -15.06
CA LYS A 109 -8.67 13.32 -16.04
C LYS A 109 -9.07 11.84 -16.17
N PHE A 110 -9.89 11.38 -15.23
CA PHE A 110 -10.33 9.99 -15.16
C PHE A 110 -11.83 9.91 -14.94
N ASP A 111 -12.53 9.18 -15.81
CA ASP A 111 -13.96 8.91 -15.66
C ASP A 111 -14.16 7.51 -15.04
N ILE A 112 -14.71 7.46 -13.84
CA ILE A 112 -15.02 6.22 -13.13
C ILE A 112 -15.97 5.33 -13.95
N ALA A 113 -16.86 5.91 -14.77
CA ALA A 113 -17.77 5.13 -15.59
C ALA A 113 -17.04 4.31 -16.67
N SER A 114 -15.89 4.80 -17.16
CA SER A 114 -15.03 4.09 -18.11
C SER A 114 -14.30 2.89 -17.51
N ALA A 115 -14.20 2.83 -16.17
CA ALA A 115 -13.58 1.72 -15.45
C ALA A 115 -14.54 0.55 -15.21
N LYS A 116 -15.81 0.66 -15.65
CA LYS A 116 -16.75 -0.45 -15.58
C LYS A 116 -16.24 -1.61 -16.42
N LEU A 117 -16.37 -2.82 -15.88
CA LEU A 117 -16.04 -4.01 -16.64
C LEU A 117 -17.01 -4.14 -17.81
N HIS A 118 -16.48 -4.04 -19.02
CA HIS A 118 -17.20 -4.30 -20.25
C HIS A 118 -16.95 -5.73 -20.71
N ASP A 119 -17.82 -6.21 -21.59
CA ASP A 119 -17.59 -7.48 -22.25
C ASP A 119 -16.40 -7.40 -23.23
N PHE A 120 -15.78 -8.54 -23.49
CA PHE A 120 -14.54 -8.64 -24.27
C PHE A 120 -14.74 -9.42 -25.57
N ASP A 121 -13.76 -9.36 -26.46
CA ASP A 121 -13.76 -10.14 -27.71
C ASP A 121 -13.03 -11.45 -27.47
N GLU A 122 -13.80 -12.53 -27.27
CA GLU A 122 -13.26 -13.85 -26.89
C GLU A 122 -12.24 -14.35 -27.91
N ALA A 123 -12.52 -14.22 -29.21
CA ALA A 123 -11.62 -14.68 -30.26
C ALA A 123 -10.27 -13.94 -30.24
N LYS A 124 -10.28 -12.62 -30.01
CA LYS A 124 -9.04 -11.83 -29.87
C LYS A 124 -8.25 -12.22 -28.62
N VAL A 125 -8.93 -12.44 -27.49
CA VAL A 125 -8.27 -12.83 -26.24
C VAL A 125 -7.64 -14.21 -26.36
N VAL A 126 -8.37 -15.19 -26.92
CA VAL A 126 -7.85 -16.55 -27.16
C VAL A 126 -6.62 -16.51 -28.04
N LYS A 127 -6.65 -15.77 -29.16
CA LYS A 127 -5.52 -15.64 -30.07
C LYS A 127 -4.27 -15.08 -29.37
N GLU A 128 -4.40 -14.04 -28.55
CA GLU A 128 -3.25 -13.49 -27.81
C GLU A 128 -2.76 -14.46 -26.74
N PHE A 129 -3.66 -15.18 -26.06
CA PHE A 129 -3.29 -16.18 -25.06
C PHE A 129 -2.57 -17.37 -25.68
N GLU A 130 -2.97 -17.83 -26.87
CA GLU A 130 -2.27 -18.89 -27.61
C GLU A 130 -0.85 -18.46 -27.98
N LYS A 131 -0.69 -17.23 -28.48
CA LYS A 131 0.60 -16.64 -28.81
C LYS A 131 1.53 -16.53 -27.59
N LEU A 132 0.97 -16.22 -26.42
CA LEU A 132 1.71 -16.19 -25.15
C LEU A 132 1.87 -17.58 -24.49
N GLY A 133 1.27 -18.62 -25.06
CA GLY A 133 1.33 -20.00 -24.53
C GLY A 133 0.44 -20.26 -23.31
N PHE A 134 -0.54 -19.39 -23.02
CA PHE A 134 -1.42 -19.46 -21.84
C PHE A 134 -2.60 -20.44 -22.01
N GLN A 135 -2.30 -21.66 -22.45
CA GLN A 135 -3.28 -22.70 -22.78
C GLN A 135 -4.22 -23.07 -21.62
N SER A 136 -3.74 -23.01 -20.37
CA SER A 136 -4.56 -23.29 -19.19
C SER A 136 -5.51 -22.15 -18.83
N LEU A 137 -5.17 -20.90 -19.19
CA LEU A 137 -6.01 -19.73 -18.91
C LEU A 137 -7.14 -19.59 -19.93
N ILE A 138 -6.95 -20.02 -21.17
CA ILE A 138 -8.00 -20.07 -22.20
C ILE A 138 -9.20 -20.86 -21.69
N LYS A 139 -8.96 -22.02 -21.06
CA LYS A 139 -10.00 -22.89 -20.49
C LYS A 139 -10.76 -22.25 -19.31
N ARG A 140 -10.21 -21.19 -18.72
CA ARG A 140 -10.76 -20.50 -17.55
C ARG A 140 -11.40 -19.15 -17.91
N LEU A 141 -11.42 -18.79 -19.20
CA LEU A 141 -12.09 -17.57 -19.63
C LEU A 141 -13.60 -17.67 -19.33
N PRO A 142 -14.20 -16.62 -18.74
CA PRO A 142 -15.65 -16.54 -18.66
C PRO A 142 -16.23 -16.45 -20.07
N LYS A 143 -17.48 -16.88 -20.28
CA LYS A 143 -18.12 -16.74 -21.59
C LYS A 143 -18.41 -15.28 -21.87
N SER A 144 -17.99 -14.80 -23.04
CA SER A 144 -18.41 -13.49 -23.53
C SER A 144 -19.86 -13.56 -24.04
N THR A 145 -20.64 -12.49 -23.84
CA THR A 145 -21.97 -12.31 -24.45
C THR A 145 -21.92 -11.50 -25.75
N ARG A 146 -20.75 -10.95 -26.08
CA ARG A 146 -20.44 -10.21 -27.30
C ARG A 146 -20.21 -11.20 -28.43
N MET A 147 -21.15 -11.25 -29.36
CA MET A 147 -20.94 -12.03 -30.58
C MET A 147 -19.72 -11.47 -31.34
N ALA A 148 -18.85 -12.36 -31.79
CA ALA A 148 -17.74 -12.02 -32.65
C ALA A 148 -18.28 -11.25 -33.86
N THR A 149 -17.88 -9.99 -34.00
CA THR A 149 -18.26 -9.20 -35.18
C THR A 149 -17.45 -9.76 -36.35
N GLU A 150 -18.08 -10.61 -37.15
CA GLU A 150 -17.50 -11.05 -38.43
C GLU A 150 -17.14 -9.81 -39.25
N ASN A 151 -15.85 -9.67 -39.58
CA ASN A 151 -15.29 -8.86 -40.66
C ASN A 151 -16.02 -7.54 -40.99
N GLN A 152 -15.72 -6.47 -40.25
CA GLN A 152 -15.63 -5.17 -40.92
C GLN A 152 -14.22 -5.03 -41.50
N LYS A 153 -14.04 -5.44 -42.75
CA LYS A 153 -12.99 -4.89 -43.61
C LYS A 153 -13.23 -3.38 -43.65
N LEU A 154 -12.37 -2.60 -43.02
CA LEU A 154 -12.25 -1.18 -43.29
C LEU A 154 -11.09 -0.99 -44.28
N PHE A 155 -11.41 -1.21 -45.56
CA PHE A 155 -10.91 -0.36 -46.64
C PHE A 155 -12.13 0.37 -47.19
#